data_AF-A0A0D8L9I7-F1
#
_entry.id   AF-A0A0D8L9I7-F1
#
_cell.length_a   1.000
_cell.length_b   1.000
_cell.length_c   1.000
_cell.angle_alpha   90.00
_cell.angle_beta   90.00
_cell.angle_gamma   90.00
#
_symmetry.space_group_name_H-M   'P 1'
#
loop_
_entity.id
_entity.type
_entity.pdbx_description
1 polymer ?
#
loop_
_entity_poly.entity_id
_entity_poly.type
_entity_poly.pdbx_seq_one_letter_code
_entity_poly.pdbx_strand_id
1 'polypeptide(L)' 'MLKTFRITGYAVNKRGLTVGFNQTISATSQKQAQQQAIAECEASGQRYIRITRMIEVRSHA' A
#
# COMPACT_ATOMS: atom_id res chain seq x y z
N MET A 1 -9.28 -17.07 1.46
CA MET A 1 -9.89 -16.53 0.21
C MET A 1 -9.06 -15.35 -0.25
N LEU A 2 -8.76 -15.24 -1.54
CA LEU A 2 -8.05 -14.09 -2.07
C LEU A 2 -9.02 -12.89 -2.15
N LYS A 3 -8.58 -11.75 -1.66
CA LYS A 3 -9.32 -10.48 -1.65
C LYS A 3 -8.45 -9.38 -2.22
N THR A 4 -9.06 -8.36 -2.78
CA THR A 4 -8.34 -7.19 -3.29
C THR A 4 -8.49 -6.04 -2.30
N PHE A 5 -7.37 -5.42 -1.93
CA PHE A 5 -7.31 -4.29 -1.03
C PHE A 5 -6.77 -3.08 -1.75
N ARG A 6 -7.47 -1.94 -1.66
CA ARG A 6 -6.94 -0.65 -2.07
C ARG A 6 -6.36 0.05 -0.86
N ILE A 7 -5.07 0.33 -0.90
CA ILE A 7 -4.29 0.92 0.18
C ILE A 7 -3.74 2.27 -0.29
N THR A 8 -4.08 3.33 0.45
CA THR A 8 -3.59 4.67 0.17
C THR A 8 -2.86 5.23 1.37
N GLY A 9 -1.85 6.05 1.11
CA GLY A 9 -1.07 6.70 2.14
C GLY A 9 -0.08 7.69 1.56
N TYR A 10 0.90 8.04 2.37
CA TYR A 10 2.02 8.88 1.96
C TYR A 10 3.32 8.34 2.53
N ALA A 11 4.42 8.68 1.87
CA ALA A 11 5.78 8.37 2.30
C ALA A 11 6.74 9.43 1.77
N VAL A 12 7.98 9.43 2.25
CA VAL A 12 9.05 10.32 1.80
C VAL A 12 9.91 9.57 0.79
N ASN A 13 10.03 10.08 -0.43
CA ASN A 13 10.86 9.46 -1.47
C ASN A 13 12.36 9.74 -1.24
N LYS A 14 13.22 9.13 -2.08
CA LYS A 14 14.69 9.31 -2.02
C LYS A 14 15.16 10.77 -2.14
N ARG A 15 14.33 11.68 -2.64
CA ARG A 15 14.61 13.11 -2.79
C ARG A 15 14.18 13.93 -1.56
N GLY A 16 13.66 13.30 -0.52
CA GLY A 16 13.15 13.97 0.68
C GLY A 16 11.75 14.58 0.52
N LEU A 17 11.03 14.26 -0.55
CA LEU A 17 9.70 14.80 -0.81
C LEU A 17 8.62 13.84 -0.29
N THR A 18 7.61 14.38 0.39
CA THR A 18 6.39 13.65 0.73
C THR A 18 5.58 13.39 -0.54
N VAL A 19 5.37 12.13 -0.87
CA VAL A 19 4.60 11.67 -2.02
C VAL A 19 3.46 10.77 -1.56
N GLY A 20 2.30 10.90 -2.21
CA GLY A 20 1.19 9.98 -2.01
C GLY A 20 1.43 8.66 -2.74
N PHE A 21 0.96 7.56 -2.15
CA PHE A 21 0.90 6.26 -2.83
C PHE A 21 -0.53 5.70 -2.79
N ASN A 22 -0.87 4.95 -3.82
CA ASN A 22 -2.15 4.25 -3.97
C ASN A 22 -1.87 2.91 -4.66
N GLN A 23 -1.97 1.84 -3.90
CA GLN A 23 -1.65 0.48 -4.35
C GLN A 23 -2.92 -0.39 -4.27
N THR A 24 -3.04 -1.32 -5.21
CA THR A 24 -4.10 -2.34 -5.20
C THR A 24 -3.45 -3.69 -5.07
N ILE A 25 -3.68 -4.38 -3.95
CA ILE A 25 -2.97 -5.61 -3.57
C ILE A 25 -3.97 -6.74 -3.37
N SER A 26 -3.72 -7.87 -4.02
CA SER A 26 -4.45 -9.10 -3.78
C SER A 26 -3.78 -9.89 -2.65
N ALA A 27 -4.51 -10.11 -1.56
CA ALA A 27 -3.99 -10.81 -0.38
C ALA A 27 -5.08 -11.65 0.29
N THR A 28 -4.67 -12.59 1.14
CA THR A 28 -5.61 -13.43 1.90
C THR A 28 -6.08 -12.77 3.20
N SER A 29 -5.41 -11.71 3.64
CA SER A 29 -5.76 -10.93 4.82
C SER A 29 -5.33 -9.46 4.69
N GLN A 30 -5.99 -8.59 5.47
CA GLN A 30 -5.65 -7.18 5.57
C GLN A 30 -4.20 -6.95 6.06
N LYS A 31 -3.74 -7.75 7.02
CA LYS A 31 -2.36 -7.68 7.54
C LYS A 31 -1.33 -8.00 6.46
N GLN A 32 -1.59 -9.05 5.66
CA GLN A 32 -0.72 -9.41 4.54
C GLN A 32 -0.69 -8.31 3.48
N ALA A 33 -1.85 -7.72 3.13
CA ALA A 33 -1.91 -6.61 2.19
C ALA A 33 -1.12 -5.39 2.68
N GLN A 34 -1.23 -5.05 3.96
CA GLN A 34 -0.47 -3.97 4.57
C GLN A 34 1.04 -4.22 4.54
N GLN A 35 1.50 -5.42 4.90
CA GLN A 35 2.92 -5.77 4.87
C GLN A 35 3.48 -5.69 3.44
N GLN A 36 2.72 -6.16 2.46
CA GLN A 36 3.10 -6.08 1.05
C GLN A 36 3.20 -4.62 0.59
N ALA A 37 2.23 -3.77 0.92
CA ALA A 37 2.24 -2.35 0.54
C ALA A 37 3.46 -1.60 1.10
N ILE A 38 3.84 -1.91 2.35
CA ILE A 38 5.02 -1.33 3.01
C ILE A 38 6.28 -1.83 2.29
N ALA A 39 6.39 -3.13 2.04
CA ALA A 39 7.54 -3.72 1.36
C ALA A 39 7.75 -3.14 -0.05
N GLU A 40 6.68 -2.92 -0.82
CA GLU A 40 6.74 -2.28 -2.15
C GLU A 40 7.21 -0.81 -2.05
N CYS A 41 6.72 -0.06 -1.07
CA CYS A 41 7.21 1.30 -0.80
C CYS A 41 8.69 1.31 -0.42
N GLU A 42 9.12 0.44 0.50
CA GLU A 42 10.52 0.32 0.92
C GLU A 42 11.44 -0.09 -0.24
N ALA A 43 11.01 -1.04 -1.08
CA ALA A 43 11.74 -1.47 -2.27
C ALA A 43 11.92 -0.33 -3.29
N SER A 44 10.94 0.57 -3.40
CA SER A 44 11.07 1.80 -4.20
C SER A 44 11.97 2.87 -3.53
N GLY A 45 12.45 2.60 -2.32
CA GLY A 45 13.28 3.47 -1.50
C GLY A 45 12.53 4.62 -0.85
N GLN A 46 11.22 4.45 -0.61
CA GLN A 46 10.44 5.36 0.20
C GLN A 46 10.67 5.04 1.69
N ARG A 47 10.53 6.08 2.54
CA ARG A 47 10.69 6.00 3.99
C ARG A 47 9.54 6.73 4.68
N TYR A 48 9.40 6.58 6.01
CA TYR A 48 8.34 7.21 6.80
C TYR A 48 6.93 6.91 6.25
N ILE A 49 6.71 5.66 5.87
CA ILE A 49 5.47 5.20 5.24
C ILE A 49 4.33 5.29 6.23
N ARG A 50 3.25 5.97 5.84
CA ARG A 50 2.03 6.08 6.64
C ARG A 50 0.82 5.75 5.78
N ILE A 51 0.16 4.65 6.13
CA ILE A 51 -1.12 4.26 5.53
C ILE A 51 -2.22 5.12 6.16
N THR A 52 -3.02 5.78 5.33
CA THR A 52 -4.14 6.61 5.77
C THR A 52 -5.49 5.92 5.59
N ARG A 53 -5.59 5.02 4.60
CA ARG A 53 -6.81 4.25 4.34
C ARG A 53 -6.47 2.92 3.71
N MET A 54 -7.19 1.89 4.13
CA MET A 54 -7.17 0.56 3.54
C MET A 54 -8.59 0.03 3.49
N ILE A 55 -9.06 -0.35 2.31
CA ILE A 55 -10.40 -0.88 2.08
C ILE A 55 -10.34 -2.14 1.22
N GLU A 56 -11.16 -3.13 1.55
CA GLU A 56 -11.44 -4.24 0.65
C GLU A 56 -12.29 -3.72 -0.52
N VAL A 57 -11.86 -4.00 -1.75
CA VAL A 57 -12.58 -3.62 -2.97
C VAL A 57 -12.96 -4.87 -3.74
N ARG A 58 -14.13 -4.83 -4.39
CA ARG A 58 -14.48 -5.86 -5.36
C ARG A 58 -13.70 -5.60 -6.64
N SER A 59 -12.98 -6.59 -7.13
CA SER A 59 -12.55 -6.62 -8.52
C SER A 59 -13.81 -6.67 -9.39
N HIS A 60 -14.04 -5.65 -10.22
CA HIS A 60 -15.02 -5.79 -11.30
C HIS A 60 -14.45 -6.83 -12.28
N ALA A 61 -15.15 -7.95 -12.40
CA ALA A 61 -14.94 -8.93 -13.46
C ALA A 61 -15.52 -8.40 -14.78
#